data_AF-A0A0E3TUF9-F1
#
_entry.id   AF-A0A0E3TUF9-F1
#
_cell.length_a   1.000
_cell.length_b   1.000
_cell.length_c   1.000
_cell.angle_alpha   90.00
_cell.angle_beta   90.00
_cell.angle_gamma   90.00
#
_symmetry.space_group_name_H-M   'P 1'
#
loop_
_entity.id
_entity.type
_entity.pdbx_description
1 polymer ?
#
loop_
_entity_poly.entity_id
_entity_poly.type
_entity_poly.pdbx_seq_one_letter_code
_entity_poly.pdbx_strand_id
1 'polypeptide(L)'
;EYVNYPDDEIQAASTIIDVSNGKVIAQLGSRHQASNVSFGINQAVETNRDWGSTMKPITDYAPALEYDIYDSSAYMLKDVPYNFPGTSIPVYNWDRGYYGNITLQTAIQQSRNVPAVETLDRVGLDKAKGFLNGLGIDYPTMVYANAISSNTTESGKQYGASSEKMAAAYAAFANGGIYYKPMYINKIVFSDGSSKEFSDQGTRAMKETTAYMMTEMMKTVLYSGIGRDAYISWLPQAGKTGTSNYTDDEIENYIKRYDY
;
A
#
# COMPACT_ATOMS: atom_id res chain seq x y z
N GLU A 1 -0.45 12.96 -23.18
CA GLU A 1 0.33 11.70 -23.21
C GLU A 1 -0.56 10.60 -22.67
N TYR A 2 -0.70 9.51 -23.41
CA TYR A 2 -1.62 8.40 -23.15
C TYR A 2 -0.88 7.32 -22.36
N VAL A 3 -1.48 6.78 -21.31
CA VAL A 3 -0.96 5.57 -20.64
C VAL A 3 -1.08 4.42 -21.64
N ASN A 4 0.05 3.89 -22.10
CA ASN A 4 0.04 2.80 -23.07
C ASN A 4 -0.32 1.48 -22.37
N TYR A 5 -1.56 1.03 -22.55
CA TYR A 5 -2.01 -0.27 -22.10
C TYR A 5 -1.65 -1.33 -23.15
N PRO A 6 -1.18 -2.53 -22.77
CA PRO A 6 -0.80 -3.59 -23.72
C PRO A 6 -1.95 -4.05 -24.62
N ASP A 7 -3.19 -4.00 -24.13
CA ASP A 7 -4.41 -4.37 -24.86
C ASP A 7 -5.66 -3.71 -24.24
N ASP A 8 -6.85 -4.02 -24.76
CA ASP A 8 -8.14 -3.50 -24.26
C ASP A 8 -8.71 -4.25 -23.06
N GLU A 9 -8.10 -5.36 -22.68
CA GLU A 9 -8.61 -6.26 -21.64
C GLU A 9 -7.90 -6.03 -20.30
N ILE A 10 -6.66 -5.53 -20.32
CA ILE A 10 -5.94 -5.16 -19.11
C ILE A 10 -6.77 -4.17 -18.28
N GLN A 11 -6.96 -4.56 -17.02
CA GLN A 11 -7.77 -3.83 -16.06
C GLN A 11 -6.94 -2.87 -15.24
N ALA A 12 -7.58 -1.79 -14.81
CA ALA A 12 -7.06 -0.85 -13.84
C ALA A 12 -8.18 -0.47 -12.86
N ALA A 13 -7.82 -0.34 -11.59
CA ALA A 13 -8.71 0.14 -10.55
C ALA A 13 -7.97 1.17 -9.70
N SER A 14 -8.63 2.28 -9.39
CA SER A 14 -8.03 3.37 -8.62
C SER A 14 -9.05 4.11 -7.76
N THR A 15 -8.56 4.67 -6.67
CA THR A 15 -9.31 5.55 -5.78
C THR A 15 -8.46 6.79 -5.50
N ILE A 16 -9.07 7.97 -5.62
CA ILE A 16 -8.45 9.25 -5.28
C ILE A 16 -9.17 9.79 -4.05
N ILE A 17 -8.40 10.14 -3.02
CA ILE A 17 -8.90 10.65 -1.74
C ILE A 17 -8.37 12.06 -1.48
N ASP A 18 -9.23 12.92 -0.95
CA ASP A 18 -8.84 14.17 -0.29
C ASP A 18 -8.22 13.84 1.07
N VAL A 19 -6.91 14.07 1.18
CA VAL A 19 -6.13 13.72 2.37
C VAL A 19 -6.54 14.48 3.62
N SER A 20 -7.25 15.62 3.48
CA SER A 20 -7.66 16.45 4.61
C SER A 20 -8.90 15.94 5.33
N ASN A 21 -9.69 15.05 4.72
CA ASN A 21 -11.01 14.66 5.23
C ASN A 21 -11.50 13.26 4.83
N GLY A 22 -10.69 12.48 4.08
CA GLY A 22 -11.03 11.11 3.68
C GLY A 22 -12.09 11.00 2.58
N LYS A 23 -12.53 12.11 1.96
CA LYS A 23 -13.52 12.07 0.89
C LYS A 23 -12.94 11.40 -0.34
N VAL A 24 -13.66 10.42 -0.88
CA VAL A 24 -13.35 9.82 -2.18
C VAL A 24 -13.82 10.79 -3.26
N ILE A 25 -12.87 11.40 -3.97
CA ILE A 25 -13.17 12.42 -4.99
C ILE A 25 -13.34 11.82 -6.39
N ALA A 26 -12.71 10.68 -6.64
CA ALA A 26 -12.87 9.90 -7.86
C ALA A 26 -12.55 8.43 -7.57
N GLN A 27 -13.30 7.52 -8.18
CA GLN A 27 -13.03 6.09 -8.09
C GLN A 27 -13.49 5.41 -9.36
N LEU A 28 -12.66 4.49 -9.87
CA LEU A 28 -12.97 3.66 -11.02
C LEU A 28 -12.49 2.24 -10.76
N GLY A 29 -13.38 1.26 -10.96
CA GLY A 29 -13.12 -0.15 -10.66
C GLY A 29 -12.71 -1.00 -11.86
N SER A 30 -12.74 -0.47 -13.07
CA SER A 30 -12.50 -1.25 -14.28
C SER A 30 -12.24 -0.35 -15.49
N ARG A 31 -11.58 -0.91 -16.50
CA ARG A 31 -11.41 -0.31 -17.83
C ARG A 31 -12.22 -1.13 -18.85
N HIS A 32 -12.87 -0.45 -19.79
CA HIS A 32 -13.71 -1.06 -20.83
C HIS A 32 -14.79 -2.03 -20.32
N GLN A 33 -15.38 -1.77 -19.14
CA GLN A 33 -16.54 -2.53 -18.68
C GLN A 33 -17.75 -2.30 -19.58
N ALA A 34 -18.52 -3.36 -19.85
CA ALA A 34 -19.72 -3.30 -20.65
C ALA A 34 -20.76 -2.34 -20.04
N SER A 35 -21.34 -1.47 -20.87
CA SER A 35 -22.23 -0.38 -20.44
C SER A 35 -23.59 -0.84 -19.91
N ASN A 36 -23.92 -2.12 -20.07
CA ASN A 36 -25.17 -2.72 -19.60
C ASN A 36 -25.10 -3.29 -18.17
N VAL A 37 -23.97 -3.10 -17.46
CA VAL A 37 -23.78 -3.57 -16.08
C VAL A 37 -23.85 -2.37 -15.13
N SER A 38 -24.97 -2.25 -14.40
CA SER A 38 -25.12 -1.27 -13.33
C SER A 38 -24.75 -1.88 -11.98
N PHE A 39 -23.92 -1.19 -11.20
CA PHE A 39 -23.50 -1.60 -9.85
C PHE A 39 -22.92 -3.03 -9.79
N GLY A 40 -22.15 -3.42 -10.81
CA GLY A 40 -21.36 -4.65 -10.78
C GLY A 40 -20.23 -4.60 -9.75
N ILE A 41 -19.40 -5.65 -9.74
CA ILE A 41 -18.21 -5.69 -8.88
C ILE A 41 -17.31 -4.48 -9.18
N ASN A 42 -16.94 -3.76 -8.13
CA ASN A 42 -16.03 -2.62 -8.19
C ASN A 42 -14.66 -3.04 -7.65
N GLN A 43 -13.72 -3.36 -8.54
CA GLN A 43 -12.37 -3.81 -8.14
C GLN A 43 -11.62 -2.77 -7.28
N ALA A 44 -12.02 -1.49 -7.31
CA ALA A 44 -11.39 -0.45 -6.50
C ALA A 44 -11.54 -0.70 -4.99
N VAL A 45 -12.58 -1.43 -4.57
CA VAL A 45 -12.88 -1.75 -3.16
C VAL A 45 -12.66 -3.22 -2.81
N GLU A 46 -12.44 -4.09 -3.79
CA GLU A 46 -12.17 -5.51 -3.54
C GLU A 46 -10.74 -5.72 -3.03
N THR A 47 -10.58 -6.65 -2.10
CA THR A 47 -9.30 -7.00 -1.46
C THR A 47 -8.74 -8.35 -1.91
N ASN A 48 -9.18 -8.81 -3.08
CA ASN A 48 -8.85 -10.11 -3.68
C ASN A 48 -7.59 -10.11 -4.56
N ARG A 49 -6.78 -9.05 -4.51
CA ARG A 49 -5.52 -8.91 -5.26
C ARG A 49 -4.41 -8.47 -4.33
N ASP A 50 -3.20 -8.94 -4.60
CA ASP A 50 -2.03 -8.62 -3.81
C ASP A 50 -1.47 -7.23 -4.18
N TRP A 51 -1.26 -6.38 -3.16
CA TRP A 51 -0.67 -5.04 -3.26
C TRP A 51 0.85 -5.03 -3.08
N GLY A 52 1.45 -6.18 -2.75
CA GLY A 52 2.87 -6.42 -2.77
C GLY A 52 3.68 -5.41 -1.96
N SER A 53 4.76 -4.91 -2.57
CA SER A 53 5.68 -3.94 -1.94
C SER A 53 5.08 -2.58 -1.54
N THR A 54 3.84 -2.25 -1.91
CA THR A 54 3.16 -1.06 -1.35
C THR A 54 2.75 -1.26 0.10
N MET A 55 2.78 -2.49 0.62
CA MET A 55 2.57 -2.77 2.04
C MET A 55 3.76 -2.33 2.91
N LYS A 56 5.00 -2.43 2.42
CA LYS A 56 6.20 -2.20 3.23
C LYS A 56 6.22 -0.87 4.00
N PRO A 57 5.85 0.28 3.39
CA PRO A 57 5.81 1.54 4.11
C PRO A 57 4.90 1.52 5.34
N ILE A 58 3.73 0.87 5.24
CA ILE A 58 2.69 0.90 6.27
C ILE A 58 2.76 -0.31 7.23
N THR A 59 3.34 -1.43 6.79
CA THR A 59 3.47 -2.65 7.58
C THR A 59 4.79 -2.71 8.35
N ASP A 60 5.89 -2.21 7.76
CA ASP A 60 7.24 -2.44 8.29
C ASP A 60 7.88 -1.12 8.75
N TYR A 61 8.05 -0.18 7.82
CA TYR A 61 8.93 0.96 8.05
C TYR A 61 8.29 2.06 8.88
N ALA A 62 7.04 2.43 8.63
CA ALA A 62 6.32 3.38 9.46
C ALA A 62 6.20 2.92 10.92
N PRO A 63 5.77 1.68 11.24
CA PRO A 63 5.76 1.23 12.62
C PRO A 63 7.17 1.11 13.23
N ALA A 64 8.20 0.78 12.45
CA ALA A 64 9.58 0.77 12.97
C ALA A 64 10.07 2.16 13.39
N LEU A 65 9.72 3.20 12.64
CA LEU A 65 9.99 4.59 13.04
C LEU A 65 9.08 5.04 14.20
N GLU A 66 7.80 4.67 14.17
CA GLU A 66 6.83 5.05 15.19
C GLU A 66 7.21 4.52 16.58
N TYR A 67 7.71 3.29 16.62
CA TYR A 67 8.11 2.58 17.84
C TYR A 67 9.61 2.68 18.14
N ASP A 68 10.28 3.66 17.55
CA ASP A 68 11.68 4.03 17.83
C ASP A 68 12.68 2.86 17.65
N ILE A 69 12.37 1.92 16.73
CA ILE A 69 13.29 0.84 16.32
C ILE A 69 14.37 1.40 15.41
N TYR A 70 13.99 2.35 14.55
CA TYR A 70 14.89 3.17 13.76
C TYR A 70 14.69 4.63 14.14
N ASP A 71 15.79 5.37 14.26
CA ASP A 71 15.83 6.77 14.71
C ASP A 71 16.15 7.75 13.57
N SER A 72 16.47 7.24 12.37
CA SER A 72 16.89 8.04 11.23
C SER A 72 16.61 7.34 9.89
N SER A 73 16.37 8.12 8.84
CA SER A 73 16.34 7.62 7.46
C SER A 73 17.70 7.09 6.98
N ALA A 74 18.79 7.46 7.68
CA ALA A 74 20.14 6.97 7.46
C ALA A 74 20.47 5.70 8.25
N TYR A 75 19.54 5.15 9.05
CA TYR A 75 19.76 3.92 9.80
C TYR A 75 20.23 2.80 8.86
N MET A 76 21.27 2.07 9.25
CA MET A 76 21.88 1.04 8.41
C MET A 76 21.16 -0.30 8.55
N LEU A 77 20.69 -0.81 7.43
CA LEU A 77 20.06 -2.13 7.28
C LEU A 77 20.98 -3.07 6.50
N LYS A 78 20.72 -4.38 6.62
CA LYS A 78 21.48 -5.42 5.92
C LYS A 78 20.61 -6.06 4.84
N ASP A 79 20.94 -5.81 3.60
CA ASP A 79 20.38 -6.54 2.46
C ASP A 79 21.34 -7.67 2.06
N VAL A 80 21.28 -8.79 2.78
CA VAL A 80 22.11 -10.00 2.61
C VAL A 80 21.21 -11.24 2.64
N PRO A 81 21.67 -12.45 2.25
CA PRO A 81 20.84 -13.66 2.32
C PRO A 81 20.16 -13.81 3.70
N TYR A 82 18.83 -13.89 3.68
CA TYR A 82 17.97 -13.91 4.85
C TYR A 82 16.80 -14.86 4.63
N ASN A 83 16.36 -15.55 5.67
CA ASN A 83 15.21 -16.44 5.62
C ASN A 83 14.04 -15.83 6.39
N PHE A 84 12.81 -16.15 6.00
CA PHE A 84 11.65 -15.78 6.82
C PHE A 84 11.84 -16.29 8.25
N PRO A 85 11.56 -15.46 9.27
CA PRO A 85 11.83 -15.82 10.66
C PRO A 85 11.21 -17.16 11.06
N GLY A 86 11.97 -18.00 11.75
CA GLY A 86 11.55 -19.34 12.17
C GLY A 86 11.51 -20.40 11.06
N THR A 87 12.02 -20.10 9.85
CA THR A 87 12.00 -21.04 8.71
C THR A 87 13.37 -21.13 8.00
N SER A 88 13.49 -22.08 7.08
CA SER A 88 14.59 -22.16 6.10
C SER A 88 14.22 -21.58 4.73
N ILE A 89 13.07 -20.90 4.63
CA ILE A 89 12.58 -20.36 3.36
C ILE A 89 13.26 -19.01 3.10
N PRO A 90 14.04 -18.87 2.01
CA PRO A 90 14.75 -17.64 1.71
C PRO A 90 13.79 -16.52 1.31
N VAL A 91 14.09 -15.30 1.77
CA VAL A 91 13.50 -14.06 1.27
C VAL A 91 14.34 -13.57 0.10
N TYR A 92 13.75 -13.57 -1.09
CA TYR A 92 14.43 -13.04 -2.27
C TYR A 92 14.00 -11.61 -2.57
N ASN A 93 14.98 -10.80 -2.95
CA ASN A 93 14.73 -9.53 -3.61
C ASN A 93 14.28 -9.76 -5.06
N TRP A 94 13.59 -8.77 -5.64
CA TRP A 94 13.04 -8.87 -7.00
C TRP A 94 14.13 -9.12 -8.06
N ASP A 95 15.35 -8.63 -7.84
CA ASP A 95 16.52 -8.81 -8.70
C ASP A 95 17.39 -10.03 -8.34
N ARG A 96 17.00 -10.79 -7.31
CA ARG A 96 17.78 -11.90 -6.71
C ARG A 96 19.19 -11.53 -6.24
N GLY A 97 19.51 -10.24 -6.17
CA GLY A 97 20.77 -9.70 -5.68
C GLY A 97 20.69 -9.28 -4.21
N TYR A 98 21.82 -8.78 -3.71
CA TYR A 98 21.99 -8.28 -2.34
C TYR A 98 22.93 -7.07 -2.36
N TYR A 99 22.51 -5.95 -1.77
CA TYR A 99 23.30 -4.71 -1.75
C TYR A 99 24.20 -4.58 -0.52
N GLY A 100 24.13 -5.53 0.42
CA GLY A 100 24.89 -5.48 1.67
C GLY A 100 24.34 -4.40 2.59
N ASN A 101 25.23 -3.62 3.20
CA ASN A 101 24.84 -2.57 4.13
C ASN A 101 24.30 -1.35 3.35
N ILE A 102 23.03 -1.02 3.56
CA ILE A 102 22.35 0.10 2.90
C ILE A 102 21.57 0.92 3.94
N THR A 103 21.28 2.19 3.65
CA THR A 103 20.43 3.00 4.53
C THR A 103 18.96 2.58 4.43
N LEU A 104 18.16 2.86 5.46
CA LEU A 104 16.70 2.69 5.47
C LEU A 104 16.05 3.37 4.26
N GLN A 105 16.47 4.60 3.95
CA GLN A 105 16.02 5.32 2.74
C GLN A 105 16.31 4.53 1.47
N THR A 106 17.52 3.95 1.32
CA THR A 106 17.89 3.16 0.15
C THR A 106 17.07 1.87 0.06
N ALA A 107 16.79 1.23 1.20
CA ALA A 107 15.95 0.03 1.25
C ALA A 107 14.53 0.29 0.73
N ILE A 108 13.93 1.43 1.11
CA ILE A 108 12.62 1.87 0.61
C ILE A 108 12.71 2.27 -0.88
N GLN A 109 13.72 3.06 -1.25
CA GLN A 109 13.97 3.54 -2.61
C GLN A 109 14.06 2.40 -3.62
N GLN A 110 14.80 1.35 -3.28
CA GLN A 110 15.06 0.17 -4.13
C GLN A 110 14.12 -1.00 -3.83
N SER A 111 13.16 -0.80 -2.91
CA SER A 111 12.15 -1.77 -2.49
C SER A 111 12.74 -3.15 -2.18
N ARG A 112 13.77 -3.19 -1.34
CA ARG A 112 14.41 -4.44 -0.93
C ARG A 112 13.45 -5.25 -0.05
N ASN A 113 13.32 -6.55 -0.31
CA ASN A 113 12.43 -7.46 0.42
C ASN A 113 13.08 -7.93 1.72
N VAL A 114 14.38 -8.22 1.70
CA VAL A 114 15.10 -8.70 2.90
C VAL A 114 15.00 -7.69 4.05
N PRO A 115 15.37 -6.40 3.88
CA PRO A 115 15.25 -5.43 4.97
C PRO A 115 13.80 -5.19 5.40
N ALA A 116 12.82 -5.37 4.52
CA ALA A 116 11.40 -5.22 4.87
C ALA A 116 10.96 -6.33 5.84
N VAL A 117 11.23 -7.60 5.50
CA VAL A 117 10.90 -8.74 6.36
C VAL A 117 11.67 -8.70 7.68
N GLU A 118 12.97 -8.37 7.67
CA GLU A 118 13.75 -8.19 8.90
C GLU A 118 13.18 -7.04 9.76
N THR A 119 12.73 -5.95 9.13
CA THR A 119 12.10 -4.84 9.86
C THR A 119 10.81 -5.28 10.53
N LEU A 120 9.94 -6.02 9.84
CA LEU A 120 8.72 -6.55 10.44
C LEU A 120 9.02 -7.48 11.61
N ASP A 121 10.08 -8.28 11.53
CA ASP A 121 10.55 -9.12 12.63
C ASP A 121 10.94 -8.31 13.87
N ARG A 122 11.65 -7.20 13.67
CA ARG A 122 11.99 -6.28 14.77
C ARG A 122 10.78 -5.56 15.34
N VAL A 123 9.81 -5.16 14.50
CA VAL A 123 8.56 -4.53 14.93
C VAL A 123 7.72 -5.51 15.76
N GLY A 124 7.67 -6.77 15.33
CA GLY A 124 6.79 -7.79 15.86
C GLY A 124 5.39 -7.72 15.24
N LEU A 125 4.81 -8.88 14.94
CA LEU A 125 3.56 -9.02 14.21
C LEU A 125 2.38 -8.30 14.88
N ASP A 126 2.29 -8.36 16.22
CA ASP A 126 1.17 -7.74 16.97
C ASP A 126 1.19 -6.21 16.89
N LYS A 127 2.37 -5.60 17.04
CA LYS A 127 2.53 -4.14 16.93
C LYS A 127 2.25 -3.66 15.51
N ALA A 128 2.76 -4.37 14.52
CA ALA A 128 2.53 -4.04 13.12
C ALA A 128 1.04 -4.20 12.74
N LYS A 129 0.36 -5.25 13.22
CA LYS A 129 -1.09 -5.40 13.06
C LYS A 129 -1.87 -4.26 13.69
N GLY A 130 -1.54 -3.89 14.93
CA GLY A 130 -2.16 -2.76 15.63
C GLY A 130 -1.96 -1.44 14.89
N PHE A 131 -0.78 -1.20 14.33
CA PHE A 131 -0.48 -0.04 13.51
C PHE A 131 -1.32 0.00 12.23
N LEU A 132 -1.40 -1.11 11.49
CA LEU A 132 -2.22 -1.24 10.28
C LEU A 132 -3.72 -1.02 10.57
N ASN A 133 -4.22 -1.50 11.71
CA ASN A 133 -5.61 -1.27 12.11
C ASN A 133 -5.91 0.23 12.28
N GLY A 134 -4.95 1.01 12.77
CA GLY A 134 -5.02 2.48 12.81
C GLY A 134 -5.11 3.13 11.43
N LEU A 135 -4.74 2.42 10.37
CA LEU A 135 -4.82 2.82 8.96
C LEU A 135 -5.96 2.13 8.18
N GLY A 136 -6.88 1.43 8.87
CA GLY A 136 -8.03 0.78 8.25
C GLY A 136 -7.73 -0.50 7.46
N ILE A 137 -6.54 -1.09 7.66
CA ILE A 137 -6.12 -2.37 7.09
C ILE A 137 -6.01 -3.40 8.20
N ASP A 138 -6.48 -4.62 7.94
CA ASP A 138 -6.45 -5.70 8.92
C ASP A 138 -6.20 -7.05 8.24
N TYR A 139 -5.78 -8.02 9.06
CA TYR A 139 -5.60 -9.42 8.71
C TYR A 139 -6.20 -10.28 9.81
N PRO A 140 -6.85 -11.41 9.50
CA PRO A 140 -7.31 -12.34 10.55
C PRO A 140 -6.14 -12.76 11.44
N THR A 141 -5.07 -13.23 10.79
CA THR A 141 -3.76 -13.50 11.40
C THR A 141 -2.70 -12.85 10.55
N MET A 142 -1.80 -12.10 11.19
CA MET A 142 -0.68 -11.47 10.51
C MET A 142 0.54 -12.39 10.54
N VAL A 143 1.25 -12.51 9.41
CA VAL A 143 2.44 -13.35 9.26
C VAL A 143 3.57 -12.58 8.59
N TYR A 144 4.81 -13.07 8.66
CA TYR A 144 5.97 -12.36 8.08
C TYR A 144 5.91 -12.16 6.57
N ALA A 145 5.16 -12.99 5.84
CA ALA A 145 4.90 -12.78 4.43
C ALA A 145 4.16 -11.44 4.16
N ASN A 146 3.40 -10.93 5.15
CA ASN A 146 2.67 -9.68 5.01
C ASN A 146 3.55 -8.42 4.99
N ALA A 147 4.85 -8.53 5.29
CA ALA A 147 5.79 -7.44 5.06
C ALA A 147 5.78 -6.99 3.59
N ILE A 148 5.63 -7.94 2.67
CA ILE A 148 5.79 -7.71 1.23
C ILE A 148 4.58 -8.14 0.39
N SER A 149 3.47 -8.50 1.05
CA SER A 149 2.25 -8.99 0.41
C SER A 149 1.02 -8.58 1.22
N SER A 150 -0.07 -8.23 0.54
CA SER A 150 -1.37 -8.05 1.18
C SER A 150 -2.25 -9.30 1.18
N ASN A 151 -1.73 -10.43 0.70
CA ASN A 151 -2.50 -11.67 0.69
C ASN A 151 -2.86 -12.14 2.10
N THR A 152 -4.04 -12.73 2.20
CA THR A 152 -4.65 -13.21 3.44
C THR A 152 -5.30 -14.55 3.19
N THR A 153 -5.37 -15.38 4.24
CA THR A 153 -5.98 -16.71 4.17
C THR A 153 -7.51 -16.67 4.17
N GLU A 154 -8.11 -15.55 4.60
CA GLU A 154 -9.56 -15.36 4.60
C GLU A 154 -10.00 -14.30 3.62
N SER A 155 -10.96 -14.65 2.76
CA SER A 155 -11.58 -13.75 1.79
C SER A 155 -12.71 -12.95 2.43
N GLY A 156 -12.36 -11.78 2.97
CA GLY A 156 -13.32 -10.79 3.45
C GLY A 156 -12.88 -9.39 3.06
N LYS A 157 -13.81 -8.53 2.62
CA LYS A 157 -13.52 -7.14 2.22
C LYS A 157 -12.86 -6.31 3.33
N GLN A 158 -13.07 -6.72 4.59
CA GLN A 158 -12.42 -6.10 5.74
C GLN A 158 -10.91 -6.37 5.79
N TYR A 159 -10.46 -7.51 5.27
CA TYR A 159 -9.07 -7.97 5.33
C TYR A 159 -8.31 -7.69 4.04
N GLY A 160 -7.00 -7.48 4.15
CA GLY A 160 -6.14 -7.17 3.02
C GLY A 160 -6.28 -5.72 2.54
N ALA A 161 -5.88 -5.49 1.30
CA ALA A 161 -5.76 -4.15 0.72
C ALA A 161 -6.55 -4.02 -0.58
N SER A 162 -7.06 -2.82 -0.83
CA SER A 162 -7.77 -2.40 -2.04
C SER A 162 -7.32 -0.98 -2.39
N SER A 163 -7.68 -0.47 -3.58
CA SER A 163 -7.24 0.88 -3.96
C SER A 163 -7.83 1.93 -3.02
N GLU A 164 -9.04 1.68 -2.52
CA GLU A 164 -9.70 2.51 -1.51
C GLU A 164 -8.92 2.53 -0.20
N LYS A 165 -8.59 1.35 0.35
CA LYS A 165 -7.85 1.24 1.62
C LYS A 165 -6.45 1.83 1.52
N MET A 166 -5.76 1.56 0.41
CA MET A 166 -4.39 2.03 0.21
C MET A 166 -4.33 3.54 0.00
N ALA A 167 -5.29 4.13 -0.72
CA ALA A 167 -5.41 5.58 -0.82
C ALA A 167 -5.63 6.24 0.55
N ALA A 168 -6.50 5.67 1.39
CA ALA A 168 -6.75 6.19 2.73
C ALA A 168 -5.55 6.01 3.68
N ALA A 169 -4.86 4.87 3.62
CA ALA A 169 -3.67 4.62 4.42
C ALA A 169 -2.53 5.58 4.04
N TYR A 170 -2.28 5.80 2.75
CA TYR A 170 -1.23 6.70 2.29
C TYR A 170 -1.59 8.18 2.47
N ALA A 171 -2.88 8.54 2.50
CA ALA A 171 -3.33 9.88 2.86
C ALA A 171 -2.86 10.28 4.26
N ALA A 172 -2.73 9.32 5.18
CA ALA A 172 -2.21 9.58 6.53
C ALA A 172 -0.74 10.03 6.51
N PHE A 173 0.09 9.61 5.54
CA PHE A 173 1.43 10.18 5.40
C PHE A 173 1.38 11.65 4.96
N ALA A 174 0.52 11.96 4.00
CA ALA A 174 0.44 13.29 3.40
C ALA A 174 -0.07 14.37 4.36
N ASN A 175 -0.92 14.01 5.34
CA ASN A 175 -1.57 14.95 6.25
C ASN A 175 -0.96 15.00 7.67
N GLY A 176 0.24 14.43 7.87
CA GLY A 176 0.92 14.47 9.17
C GLY A 176 0.49 13.38 10.17
N GLY A 177 -0.03 12.26 9.67
CA GLY A 177 -0.26 11.04 10.44
C GLY A 177 -1.71 10.81 10.89
N ILE A 178 -2.69 11.45 10.23
CA ILE A 178 -4.11 11.32 10.55
C ILE A 178 -4.80 10.42 9.53
N TYR A 179 -5.36 9.33 9.99
CA TYR A 179 -6.20 8.47 9.16
C TYR A 179 -7.64 9.00 9.14
N TYR A 180 -8.21 9.11 7.94
CA TYR A 180 -9.64 9.32 7.72
C TYR A 180 -10.21 8.11 7.00
N LYS A 181 -11.34 7.60 7.49
CA LYS A 181 -12.11 6.57 6.81
C LYS A 181 -12.59 7.10 5.44
N PRO A 182 -12.54 6.29 4.37
CA PRO A 182 -13.11 6.65 3.07
C PRO A 182 -14.59 7.08 3.17
N MET A 183 -14.92 8.26 2.62
CA MET A 183 -16.27 8.85 2.64
C MET A 183 -16.76 9.14 1.22
N TYR A 184 -17.90 8.56 0.84
CA TYR A 184 -18.56 8.78 -0.46
C TYR A 184 -19.72 9.78 -0.38
N ILE A 185 -20.27 9.97 0.81
CA ILE A 185 -21.42 10.84 1.06
C ILE A 185 -21.06 11.84 2.16
N ASN A 186 -21.55 13.07 2.02
CA ASN A 186 -21.39 14.12 3.04
C ASN A 186 -22.73 14.59 3.61
N LYS A 187 -23.84 14.34 2.92
CA LYS A 187 -25.19 14.72 3.34
C LYS A 187 -26.25 13.84 2.68
N ILE A 188 -27.28 13.49 3.44
CA ILE A 188 -28.51 12.88 2.94
C ILE A 188 -29.66 13.80 3.33
N VAL A 189 -30.54 14.11 2.37
CA VAL A 189 -31.82 14.80 2.61
C VAL A 189 -32.93 13.78 2.42
N PHE A 190 -33.76 13.59 3.44
CA PHE A 190 -34.85 12.63 3.44
C PHE A 190 -36.13 13.24 2.85
N SER A 191 -37.08 12.38 2.50
CA SER A 191 -38.35 12.80 1.88
C SER A 191 -39.23 13.66 2.79
N ASP A 192 -39.03 13.61 4.12
CA ASP A 192 -39.71 14.43 5.11
C ASP A 192 -39.08 15.83 5.28
N GLY A 193 -38.02 16.14 4.52
CA GLY A 193 -37.27 17.40 4.59
C GLY A 193 -36.19 17.45 5.67
N SER A 194 -36.07 16.42 6.52
CA SER A 194 -34.95 16.30 7.45
C SER A 194 -33.65 16.00 6.71
N SER A 195 -32.51 16.30 7.32
CA SER A 195 -31.20 15.98 6.73
C SER A 195 -30.20 15.48 7.76
N LYS A 196 -29.28 14.64 7.30
CA LYS A 196 -28.16 14.12 8.09
C LYS A 196 -26.86 14.40 7.37
N GLU A 197 -25.93 15.04 8.06
CA GLU A 197 -24.58 15.29 7.58
C GLU A 197 -23.61 14.22 8.08
N PHE A 198 -22.60 13.92 7.27
CA PHE A 198 -21.62 12.88 7.51
C PHE A 198 -20.22 13.48 7.38
N SER A 199 -19.42 13.31 8.41
CA SER A 199 -18.00 13.68 8.44
C SER A 199 -17.23 12.66 9.26
N ASP A 200 -15.95 12.50 8.95
CA ASP A 200 -15.01 11.80 9.79
C ASP A 200 -14.12 12.82 10.50
N GLN A 201 -13.94 12.65 11.81
CA GLN A 201 -13.07 13.50 12.62
C GLN A 201 -11.60 13.11 12.46
N GLY A 202 -11.35 11.91 11.92
CA GLY A 202 -10.02 11.35 11.75
C GLY A 202 -9.44 10.85 13.07
N THR A 203 -8.49 9.92 12.97
CA THR A 203 -7.76 9.35 14.10
C THR A 203 -6.26 9.42 13.84
N ARG A 204 -5.47 9.82 14.83
CA ARG A 204 -4.01 9.80 14.70
C ARG A 204 -3.52 8.37 14.62
N ALA A 205 -2.96 7.99 13.47
CA ALA A 205 -2.39 6.67 13.23
C ALA A 205 -0.87 6.63 13.48
N MET A 206 -0.19 7.78 13.33
CA MET A 206 1.25 7.91 13.58
C MET A 206 1.63 9.32 14.03
N LYS A 207 2.84 9.48 14.59
CA LYS A 207 3.45 10.78 14.88
C LYS A 207 3.66 11.55 13.57
N GLU A 208 3.62 12.88 13.66
CA GLU A 208 3.95 13.76 12.52
C GLU A 208 5.39 13.55 12.04
N THR A 209 6.31 13.27 12.96
CA THR A 209 7.71 12.93 12.64
C THR A 209 7.82 11.63 11.83
N THR A 210 7.04 10.60 12.19
CA THR A 210 6.96 9.34 11.44
C THR A 210 6.46 9.60 10.02
N ALA A 211 5.37 10.37 9.88
CA ALA A 211 4.79 10.72 8.58
C ALA A 211 5.78 11.51 7.71
N TYR A 212 6.48 12.47 8.30
CA TYR A 212 7.50 13.27 7.62
C TYR A 212 8.67 12.42 7.13
N MET A 213 9.26 11.59 8.00
CA MET A 213 10.39 10.73 7.63
C MET A 213 10.02 9.73 6.53
N MET A 214 8.85 9.11 6.63
CA MET A 214 8.34 8.21 5.58
C MET A 214 8.12 8.95 4.26
N THR A 215 7.55 10.15 4.30
CA THR A 215 7.34 10.99 3.12
C THR A 215 8.66 11.35 2.45
N GLU A 216 9.68 11.80 3.20
CA GLU A 216 10.99 12.14 2.65
C GLU A 216 11.66 10.93 1.97
N MET A 217 11.61 9.75 2.59
CA MET A 217 12.16 8.55 1.98
C MET A 217 11.39 8.14 0.72
N MET A 218 10.06 8.22 0.72
CA MET A 218 9.21 7.89 -0.42
C MET A 218 9.31 8.89 -1.58
N LYS A 219 9.70 10.15 -1.35
CA LYS A 219 10.06 11.08 -2.44
C LYS A 219 11.21 10.53 -3.27
N THR A 220 12.19 9.89 -2.62
CA THR A 220 13.36 9.33 -3.31
C THR A 220 13.04 8.14 -4.20
N VAL A 221 11.94 7.41 -3.92
CA VAL A 221 11.43 6.33 -4.77
C VAL A 221 11.07 6.86 -6.16
N LEU A 222 10.46 8.05 -6.22
CA LEU A 222 10.07 8.70 -7.47
C LEU A 222 11.25 9.44 -8.11
N TYR A 223 12.06 10.14 -7.32
CA TYR A 223 13.13 10.97 -7.86
C TYR A 223 14.28 10.17 -8.49
N SER A 224 14.71 9.10 -7.81
CA SER A 224 15.91 8.33 -8.17
C SER A 224 15.79 6.83 -7.90
N GLY A 225 14.57 6.33 -7.66
CA GLY A 225 14.30 4.94 -7.37
C GLY A 225 13.44 4.27 -8.44
N ILE A 226 12.80 3.16 -8.04
CA ILE A 226 12.04 2.30 -8.93
C ILE A 226 10.68 2.87 -9.36
N GLY A 227 10.27 4.04 -8.85
CA GLY A 227 9.02 4.72 -9.20
C GLY A 227 9.20 5.89 -10.17
N ARG A 228 10.32 5.92 -10.92
CA ARG A 228 10.76 7.09 -11.68
C ARG A 228 9.77 7.54 -12.76
N ASP A 229 8.99 6.62 -13.32
CA ASP A 229 8.02 6.90 -14.37
C ASP A 229 6.84 7.77 -13.88
N ALA A 230 6.57 7.77 -12.57
CA ALA A 230 5.54 8.61 -11.97
C ALA A 230 6.07 10.00 -11.57
N TYR A 231 7.36 10.31 -11.71
CA TYR A 231 7.94 11.57 -11.26
C TYR A 231 7.51 12.77 -12.12
N ILE A 232 6.96 13.79 -11.45
CA ILE A 232 6.58 15.06 -12.05
C ILE A 232 7.49 16.15 -11.46
N SER A 233 8.31 16.78 -12.31
CA SER A 233 9.44 17.63 -11.86
C SER A 233 9.05 18.84 -11.02
N TRP A 234 7.84 19.39 -11.23
CA TRP A 234 7.34 20.56 -10.52
C TRP A 234 6.45 20.24 -9.32
N LEU A 235 6.07 18.97 -9.13
CA LEU A 235 5.13 18.56 -8.10
C LEU A 235 5.88 17.91 -6.93
N PRO A 236 5.82 18.46 -5.69
CA PRO A 236 6.34 17.77 -4.51
C PRO A 236 5.42 16.58 -4.17
N GLN A 237 5.83 15.39 -4.59
CA GLN A 237 5.08 14.15 -4.38
C GLN A 237 5.97 13.01 -3.87
N ALA A 238 5.36 12.10 -3.13
CA ALA A 238 5.98 10.90 -2.60
C ALA A 238 5.13 9.69 -3.02
N GLY A 239 5.75 8.53 -3.21
CA GLY A 239 5.01 7.34 -3.60
C GLY A 239 5.82 6.06 -3.43
N LYS A 240 5.14 4.94 -3.63
CA LYS A 240 5.74 3.61 -3.57
C LYS A 240 5.16 2.73 -4.68
N THR A 241 6.02 1.97 -5.34
CA THR A 241 5.60 0.94 -6.30
C THR A 241 5.30 -0.38 -5.60
N GLY A 242 4.44 -1.19 -6.22
CA GLY A 242 4.13 -2.55 -5.79
C GLY A 242 4.20 -3.50 -6.98
N THR A 243 4.76 -4.67 -6.73
CA THR A 243 4.67 -5.81 -7.64
C THR A 243 4.41 -7.02 -6.78
N SER A 244 3.35 -7.75 -7.10
CA SER A 244 3.08 -9.06 -6.52
C SER A 244 3.71 -10.14 -7.38
N ASN A 245 4.00 -11.29 -6.77
CA ASN A 245 4.29 -12.50 -7.50
C ASN A 245 3.02 -13.35 -7.56
N TYR A 246 2.85 -14.07 -8.64
CA TYR A 246 1.73 -15.00 -8.83
C TYR A 246 2.27 -16.42 -8.86
N THR A 247 1.50 -17.36 -8.32
CA THR A 247 1.74 -18.80 -8.56
C THR A 247 1.45 -19.14 -10.02
N ASP A 248 1.92 -20.29 -10.51
CA ASP A 248 1.63 -20.73 -11.88
C ASP A 248 0.11 -20.78 -12.15
N ASP A 249 -0.67 -21.26 -11.17
CA ASP A 249 -2.14 -21.30 -11.22
C ASP A 249 -2.75 -19.89 -11.29
N GLU A 250 -2.23 -18.93 -10.51
CA GLU A 250 -2.69 -17.55 -10.55
C GLU A 250 -2.32 -16.86 -11.87
N ILE A 251 -1.16 -17.18 -12.44
CA ILE A 251 -0.77 -16.71 -13.77
C ILE A 251 -1.76 -17.25 -14.81
N GLU A 252 -2.08 -18.55 -14.76
CA GLU A 252 -3.02 -19.16 -15.71
C GLU A 252 -4.44 -18.57 -15.60
N ASN A 253 -4.88 -18.24 -14.38
CA ASN A 253 -6.22 -17.69 -14.14
C ASN A 253 -6.32 -16.17 -14.31
N TYR A 254 -5.25 -15.40 -14.08
CA TYR A 254 -5.29 -13.94 -13.99
C TYR A 254 -4.42 -13.20 -15.00
N ILE A 255 -3.51 -13.89 -15.71
CA ILE A 255 -2.60 -13.27 -16.67
C ILE A 255 -2.78 -13.95 -18.02
N LYS A 256 -3.20 -13.18 -19.02
CA LYS A 256 -3.17 -13.66 -20.40
C LYS A 256 -1.72 -13.87 -20.82
N ARG A 257 -1.35 -15.12 -21.11
CA ARG A 257 -0.08 -15.43 -21.77
C ARG A 257 -0.26 -15.12 -23.25
N TYR A 258 0.47 -14.14 -23.76
CA TYR A 258 0.67 -14.00 -25.19
C TYR A 258 1.82 -14.93 -25.57
N ASP A 259 1.50 -16.04 -26.23
CA ASP A 259 2.52 -16.81 -26.96
C ASP A 259 3.02 -15.92 -28.11
N TYR A 260 4.28 -15.50 -28.04
CA TYR A 260 5.00 -14.88 -29.15
C TYR A 260 5.73 -15.95 -29.96
#